data_AF-A0A2G2BGX8-F1
#
_entry.id   AF-A0A2G2BGX8-F1
#
_cell.length_a   1.000
_cell.length_b   1.000
_cell.length_c   1.000
_cell.angle_alpha   90.00
_cell.angle_beta   90.00
_cell.angle_gamma   90.00
#
_symmetry.space_group_name_H-M   'P 1'
#
loop_
_entity.id
_entity.type
_entity.pdbx_description
1 polymer ?
#
loop_
_entity_poly.entity_id
_entity_poly.type
_entity_poly.pdbx_seq_one_letter_code
_entity_poly.pdbx_strand_id
1 'polypeptide(L)'
;MPHIEPKPERGIVAAACQIGGLTFSMPAPARHHDVLWSMQAAGIEKASEVQGFLDHRGVFVGRQAATIVALNWGQITKEQFDDTSELFSEHIW
;
A
#
# COMPACT_ATOMS: atom_id res chain seq x y z
N MET A 1 24.18 -10.08 9.29
CA MET A 1 22.77 -9.74 9.04
C MET A 1 22.38 -10.32 7.69
N PRO A 2 21.32 -11.12 7.56
CA PRO A 2 20.90 -11.62 6.26
C PRO A 2 20.47 -10.45 5.37
N HIS A 3 21.01 -10.40 4.15
CA HIS A 3 20.57 -9.50 3.11
C HIS A 3 19.20 -10.00 2.61
N ILE A 4 18.15 -9.22 2.83
CA ILE A 4 16.83 -9.53 2.29
C ILE A 4 16.75 -8.83 0.94
N GLU A 5 16.81 -9.59 -0.16
CA GLU A 5 16.53 -9.04 -1.48
C GLU A 5 15.02 -8.73 -1.58
N PRO A 6 14.63 -7.46 -1.82
CA PRO A 6 13.22 -7.13 -2.00
C PRO A 6 12.70 -7.86 -3.24
N LYS A 7 11.56 -8.54 -3.10
CA LYS A 7 10.88 -9.20 -4.22
C LYS A 7 9.74 -8.30 -4.69
N PRO A 8 9.95 -7.38 -5.66
CA PRO A 8 8.94 -6.39 -6.05
C PRO A 8 7.65 -7.00 -6.59
N GLU A 9 7.70 -8.24 -7.06
CA GLU A 9 6.55 -9.03 -7.53
C GLU A 9 5.79 -9.78 -6.43
N ARG A 10 6.20 -9.62 -5.16
CA ARG A 10 5.53 -10.21 -3.97
C ARG A 10 5.45 -9.18 -2.84
N GLY A 11 4.52 -9.36 -1.91
CA GLY A 11 4.23 -8.36 -0.87
C GLY A 11 3.27 -7.28 -1.34
N ILE A 12 3.57 -6.01 -1.08
CA ILE A 12 2.80 -4.82 -1.49
C ILE A 12 3.18 -4.41 -2.91
N VAL A 13 2.19 -4.29 -3.80
CA VAL A 13 2.43 -4.06 -5.24
C VAL A 13 1.80 -2.78 -5.80
N ALA A 14 0.86 -2.17 -5.08
CA ALA A 14 0.16 -0.96 -5.53
C ALA A 14 -0.40 -0.15 -4.35
N ALA A 15 -0.39 1.18 -4.46
CA ALA A 15 -1.17 2.03 -3.55
C ALA A 15 -2.65 1.85 -3.85
N ALA A 16 -3.48 1.84 -2.80
CA ALA A 16 -4.91 1.64 -2.95
C ALA A 16 -5.75 2.47 -1.97
N CYS A 17 -6.98 2.75 -2.37
CA CYS A 17 -8.03 3.32 -1.53
C CYS A 17 -9.28 2.43 -1.64
N GLN A 18 -10.03 2.29 -0.56
CA GLN A 18 -11.28 1.52 -0.54
C GLN A 18 -12.46 2.40 -0.10
N ILE A 19 -13.56 2.35 -0.86
CA ILE A 19 -14.84 3.00 -0.53
C ILE A 19 -15.95 1.98 -0.75
N GLY A 20 -16.76 1.70 0.29
CA GLY A 20 -17.91 0.81 0.17
C GLY A 20 -17.58 -0.59 -0.36
N GLY A 21 -16.37 -1.11 -0.09
CA GLY A 21 -15.88 -2.40 -0.59
C GLY A 21 -15.29 -2.36 -2.01
N LEU A 22 -15.39 -1.24 -2.74
CA LEU A 22 -14.70 -1.04 -4.01
C LEU A 22 -13.26 -0.59 -3.76
N THR A 23 -12.31 -1.25 -4.40
CA THR A 23 -10.89 -0.92 -4.30
C THR A 23 -10.43 -0.22 -5.57
N PHE A 24 -9.86 0.97 -5.38
CA PHE A 24 -9.19 1.76 -6.41
C PHE A 24 -7.69 1.67 -6.17
N SER A 25 -6.91 1.40 -7.20
CA SER A 25 -5.47 1.22 -7.05
C SER A 25 -4.71 1.73 -8.26
N MET A 26 -3.45 2.13 -8.03
CA MET A 26 -2.50 2.44 -9.10
C MET A 26 -1.19 1.67 -8.86
N PRO A 27 -0.58 1.12 -9.93
CA PRO A 27 0.64 0.34 -9.79
C PRO A 27 1.78 1.21 -9.24
N ALA A 28 2.74 0.57 -8.55
CA ALA A 28 4.00 1.21 -8.18
C ALA A 28 4.63 1.94 -9.40
N PRO A 29 5.21 3.14 -9.22
CA PRO A 29 5.46 3.84 -7.95
C PRO A 29 4.37 4.88 -7.59
N ALA A 30 3.14 4.76 -8.12
CA ALA A 30 2.06 5.70 -7.80
C ALA A 30 1.74 5.70 -6.29
N ARG A 31 1.45 6.88 -5.76
CA ARG A 31 1.20 7.14 -4.34
C ARG A 31 -0.29 7.29 -4.06
N HIS A 32 -0.68 7.33 -2.78
CA HIS A 32 -2.09 7.53 -2.41
C HIS A 32 -2.68 8.80 -3.03
N HIS A 33 -1.93 9.89 -3.13
CA HIS A 33 -2.42 11.11 -3.76
C HIS A 33 -2.72 10.93 -5.27
N ASP A 34 -1.95 10.11 -5.98
CA ASP A 34 -2.22 9.78 -7.39
C ASP A 34 -3.55 9.02 -7.53
N VAL A 35 -3.78 8.04 -6.64
CA VAL A 35 -5.04 7.28 -6.59
C VAL A 35 -6.21 8.22 -6.32
N LEU A 36 -6.08 9.11 -5.33
CA LEU A 36 -7.13 10.06 -4.96
C LEU A 36 -7.41 11.08 -6.08
N TRP A 37 -6.39 11.59 -6.76
CA TRP A 37 -6.59 12.49 -7.91
C TRP A 37 -7.28 11.77 -9.06
N SER A 38 -6.91 10.52 -9.32
CA SER A 38 -7.56 9.70 -10.35
C SER A 38 -9.03 9.40 -10.02
N MET A 39 -9.35 9.09 -8.76
CA MET A 39 -10.73 8.95 -8.29
C MET A 39 -11.52 10.24 -8.51
N GLN A 40 -10.95 11.39 -8.16
CA GLN A 40 -11.59 12.68 -8.37
C GLN A 40 -11.84 12.98 -9.85
N ALA A 41 -10.84 12.70 -10.71
CA ALA A 41 -10.97 12.86 -12.16
C ALA A 41 -12.06 11.96 -12.76
N ALA A 42 -12.31 10.80 -12.14
CA ALA A 42 -13.39 9.88 -12.50
C ALA A 42 -14.75 10.24 -11.87
N GLY A 43 -14.86 11.36 -11.16
CA GLY A 43 -16.10 11.80 -10.51
C GLY A 43 -16.46 11.02 -9.24
N ILE A 44 -15.51 10.30 -8.65
CA ILE A 44 -15.70 9.56 -7.40
C ILE A 44 -15.38 10.49 -6.23
N GLU A 45 -16.37 10.72 -5.37
CA GLU A 45 -16.17 11.47 -4.15
C GLU A 45 -15.27 10.69 -3.18
N LYS A 46 -14.31 11.39 -2.57
CA LYS A 46 -13.31 10.78 -1.68
C LYS A 46 -13.85 10.53 -0.28
N ALA A 47 -15.03 11.03 0.07
CA ALA A 47 -15.51 10.98 1.44
C ALA A 47 -15.56 9.54 1.97
N SER A 48 -14.95 9.32 3.15
CA SER A 48 -14.89 8.02 3.82
C SER A 48 -14.00 6.97 3.15
N GLU A 49 -12.98 7.38 2.41
CA GLU A 49 -12.02 6.44 1.85
C GLU A 49 -11.08 5.89 2.91
N VAL A 50 -10.81 4.58 2.83
CA VAL A 50 -9.78 3.92 3.62
C VAL A 50 -8.55 3.75 2.75
N GLN A 51 -7.44 4.36 3.13
CA GLN A 51 -6.18 4.22 2.42
C GLN A 51 -5.44 2.96 2.84
N GLY A 52 -4.77 2.33 1.88
CA GLY A 52 -4.08 1.07 2.07
C GLY A 52 -3.33 0.68 0.81
N PHE A 53 -3.22 -0.61 0.56
CA PHE A 53 -2.44 -1.15 -0.54
C PHE A 53 -3.12 -2.39 -1.12
N LEU A 54 -2.74 -2.77 -2.33
CA LEU A 54 -2.93 -4.14 -2.79
C LEU A 54 -1.67 -4.95 -2.49
N ASP A 55 -1.89 -6.16 -1.96
CA ASP A 55 -0.85 -7.18 -1.98
C ASP A 55 -0.78 -7.88 -3.35
N HIS A 56 0.27 -8.66 -3.56
CA HIS A 56 0.51 -9.47 -4.76
C HIS A 56 -0.58 -10.51 -5.06
N ARG A 57 -1.52 -10.75 -4.15
CA ARG A 57 -2.69 -11.62 -4.36
C ARG A 57 -3.92 -10.81 -4.84
N GLY A 58 -3.78 -9.49 -4.97
CA GLY A 58 -4.88 -8.59 -5.31
C GLY A 58 -5.80 -8.28 -4.14
N VAL A 59 -5.36 -8.53 -2.89
CA VAL A 59 -6.17 -8.27 -1.69
C VAL A 59 -5.86 -6.89 -1.15
N PHE A 60 -6.89 -6.11 -0.86
CA PHE A 60 -6.76 -4.83 -0.17
C PHE A 60 -6.32 -5.06 1.28
N VAL A 61 -5.27 -4.36 1.69
CA VAL A 61 -4.78 -4.34 3.06
C VAL A 61 -4.65 -2.90 3.54
N GLY A 62 -5.23 -2.59 4.70
CA GLY A 62 -5.07 -1.28 5.34
C GLY A 62 -3.62 -1.04 5.76
N ARG A 63 -3.26 0.22 6.03
CA ARG A 63 -1.86 0.63 6.27
C ARG A 63 -1.12 -0.16 7.35
N GLN A 64 -1.76 -0.45 8.48
CA GLN A 64 -1.13 -1.23 9.56
C GLN A 64 -0.85 -2.69 9.12
N ALA A 65 -1.84 -3.34 8.51
CA ALA A 65 -1.66 -4.70 7.98
C ALA A 65 -0.61 -4.71 6.85
N ALA A 66 -0.53 -3.63 6.07
CA ALA A 66 0.45 -3.48 5.00
C ALA A 66 1.89 -3.43 5.54
N THR A 67 2.13 -2.84 6.72
CA THR A 67 3.44 -2.88 7.40
C THR A 67 3.88 -4.32 7.65
N ILE A 68 2.99 -5.15 8.18
CA ILE A 68 3.28 -6.57 8.45
C ILE A 68 3.59 -7.30 7.13
N VAL A 69 2.81 -7.06 6.07
CA VAL A 69 3.07 -7.66 4.75
C VAL A 69 4.43 -7.21 4.21
N ALA A 70 4.72 -5.92 4.25
CA ALA A 70 5.97 -5.36 3.72
C ALA A 70 7.20 -5.85 4.49
N LEU A 71 7.12 -5.98 5.82
CA LEU A 71 8.16 -6.62 6.64
C LEU A 71 8.37 -8.09 6.28
N ASN A 72 7.28 -8.87 6.15
CA ASN A 72 7.34 -10.30 5.84
C ASN A 72 7.96 -10.58 4.46
N TRP A 73 7.82 -9.64 3.52
CA TRP A 73 8.38 -9.74 2.17
C TRP A 73 9.67 -8.95 1.97
N GLY A 74 10.21 -8.32 3.02
CA GLY A 74 11.49 -7.62 2.97
C GLY A 74 11.49 -6.31 2.20
N GLN A 75 10.33 -5.68 2.03
CA GLN A 75 10.21 -4.39 1.35
C GLN A 75 10.57 -3.21 2.26
N ILE A 76 10.48 -3.43 3.58
CA ILE A 76 10.92 -2.53 4.63
C ILE A 76 11.62 -3.37 5.71
N THR A 77 12.40 -2.73 6.58
CA THR A 77 13.09 -3.42 7.68
C THR A 77 12.55 -3.03 9.06
N LYS A 78 12.78 -3.89 10.07
CA LYS A 78 12.34 -3.64 11.46
C LYS A 78 13.09 -2.48 12.11
N GLU A 79 14.27 -2.14 11.62
CA GLU A 79 15.00 -0.95 12.05
C GLU A 79 14.33 0.34 11.55
N GLN A 80 13.58 0.26 10.44
CA GLN A 80 12.88 1.39 9.83
C GLN A 80 11.43 1.50 10.31
N PHE A 81 10.79 0.37 10.63
CA PHE A 81 9.35 0.28 10.92
C PHE A 81 9.04 -0.67 12.07
N ASP A 82 8.23 -0.20 13.02
CA ASP A 82 7.57 -1.05 14.01
C ASP A 82 6.27 -1.64 13.45
N ASP A 83 5.85 -2.82 13.89
CA ASP A 83 4.66 -3.52 13.40
C ASP A 83 3.33 -2.83 13.77
N THR A 84 3.38 -1.87 14.69
CA THR A 84 2.27 -0.99 15.06
C THR A 84 2.15 0.25 14.18
N SER A 85 3.14 0.53 13.34
CA SER A 85 3.19 1.75 12.52
C SER A 85 2.32 1.62 11.27
N GLU A 86 1.76 2.75 10.82
CA GLU A 86 1.09 2.81 9.52
C GLU A 86 2.11 2.89 8.39
N LEU A 87 1.96 2.04 7.38
CA LEU A 87 2.72 2.11 6.15
C LEU A 87 2.17 3.20 5.22
N PHE A 88 3.07 3.99 4.63
CA PHE A 88 2.77 4.98 3.59
C PHE A 88 3.51 4.60 2.31
N SER A 89 3.01 5.04 1.15
CA SER A 89 3.62 4.70 -0.15
C SER A 89 5.09 5.10 -0.24
N GLU A 90 5.43 6.23 0.38
CA GLU A 90 6.77 6.83 0.47
C GLU A 90 7.79 5.95 1.21
N HIS A 91 7.32 4.97 1.99
CA HIS A 91 8.19 4.04 2.71
C HIS A 91 8.61 2.84 1.85
N ILE A 92 7.89 2.56 0.76
CA ILE A 92 8.24 1.50 -0.19
C ILE A 92 8.84 2.09 -1.48
N TRP A 93 8.33 3.22 -1.98
CA TRP A 93 8.75 3.87 -3.22
C TRP A 93 9.08 5.36 -3.03
#